data_AF-K2R8Q1-F1
#
_entry.id   AF-K2R8Q1-F1
#
_cell.length_a   1.000
_cell.length_b   1.000
_cell.length_c   1.000
_cell.angle_alpha   90.00
_cell.angle_beta   90.00
_cell.angle_gamma   90.00
#
_symmetry.space_group_name_H-M   'P 1'
#
loop_
_entity.id
_entity.type
_entity.pdbx_description
1 polymer ?
#
loop_
_entity_poly.entity_id
_entity_poly.type
_entity_poly.pdbx_seq_one_letter_code
_entity_poly.pdbx_strand_id
1 'polypeptide(L)'
;MKKLNLVSYCGLYCEDCFNYTGSIADLARDLRKELRKSNFDKVVEALPFKEFDNYSECYECLGGLENLRCEGCRDGSRAKFCHIAQCAQKNEYQGCWECGEFETCKEFEFLKPLHKDANLKNLRKIKEQGVEGFLNGKRYW
;
A
#
# COMPACT_ATOMS: atom_id res chain seq x y z
N MET A 1 -19.28 -11.94 0.47
CA MET A 1 -18.45 -11.86 1.69
C MET A 1 -16.99 -12.06 1.32
N LYS A 2 -16.13 -11.03 1.47
CA LYS A 2 -14.64 -11.08 1.38
C LYS A 2 -13.95 -9.70 1.50
N LYS A 3 -14.69 -8.58 1.42
CA LYS A 3 -14.10 -7.21 1.45
C LYS A 3 -13.79 -6.65 2.85
N LEU A 4 -14.43 -7.15 3.92
CA LEU A 4 -14.23 -6.66 5.28
C LEU A 4 -12.78 -6.84 5.77
N ASN A 5 -12.15 -7.99 5.47
CA ASN A 5 -10.76 -8.26 5.88
C ASN A 5 -9.73 -7.36 5.19
N LEU A 6 -10.14 -6.64 4.13
CA LEU A 6 -9.29 -5.70 3.41
C LEU A 6 -9.34 -4.28 3.98
N VAL A 7 -10.24 -4.00 4.92
CA VAL A 7 -10.25 -2.75 5.70
C VAL A 7 -9.27 -2.90 6.84
N SER A 8 -8.13 -2.21 6.80
CA SER A 8 -7.11 -2.31 7.84
C SER A 8 -7.59 -1.73 9.18
N TYR A 9 -6.88 -2.06 10.26
CA TYR A 9 -7.20 -1.52 11.59
C TYR A 9 -7.15 0.02 11.63
N CYS A 10 -6.24 0.65 10.87
CA CYS A 10 -6.14 2.11 10.80
C CYS A 10 -7.18 2.77 9.88
N GLY A 11 -8.09 2.00 9.25
CA GLY A 11 -9.13 2.52 8.37
C GLY A 11 -8.70 2.74 6.92
N LEU A 12 -7.47 2.36 6.54
CA LEU A 12 -7.07 2.30 5.12
C LEU A 12 -7.64 1.03 4.47
N TYR A 13 -7.75 1.01 3.14
CA TYR A 13 -8.34 -0.10 2.40
C TYR A 13 -7.35 -0.72 1.42
N CYS A 14 -7.16 -2.04 1.49
CA CYS A 14 -6.14 -2.72 0.69
C CYS A 14 -6.40 -2.64 -0.82
N GLU A 15 -7.65 -2.63 -1.31
CA GLU A 15 -7.89 -2.47 -2.76
C GLU A 15 -7.51 -1.08 -3.30
N ASP A 16 -7.31 -0.08 -2.43
CA ASP A 16 -6.82 1.24 -2.84
C ASP A 16 -5.27 1.30 -2.80
N CYS A 17 -4.59 0.24 -2.35
CA CYS A 17 -3.14 0.15 -2.21
C CYS A 17 -2.46 -0.46 -3.45
N PHE A 18 -1.48 0.24 -4.02
CA PHE A 18 -0.70 -0.26 -5.17
C PHE A 18 0.11 -1.53 -4.87
N ASN A 19 0.53 -1.76 -3.63
CA ASN A 19 1.24 -2.99 -3.25
C ASN A 19 0.31 -4.20 -3.16
N TYR A 20 -0.94 -4.01 -2.74
CA TYR A 20 -1.92 -5.09 -2.64
C TYR A 20 -2.52 -5.42 -4.01
N THR A 21 -2.91 -4.39 -4.78
CA THR A 21 -3.39 -4.57 -6.16
C THR A 21 -2.28 -5.05 -7.09
N GLY A 22 -1.02 -4.78 -6.74
CA GLY A 22 0.15 -5.17 -7.52
C GLY A 22 0.38 -4.30 -8.76
N SER A 23 -0.33 -3.18 -8.90
CA SER A 23 -0.30 -2.37 -10.13
C SER A 23 1.11 -1.95 -10.55
N ILE A 24 1.93 -1.47 -9.61
CA ILE A 24 3.32 -1.09 -9.87
C ILE A 24 4.18 -2.31 -10.16
N ALA A 25 4.00 -3.41 -9.41
CA ALA A 25 4.78 -4.63 -9.59
C ALA A 25 4.52 -5.29 -10.96
N ASP A 26 3.26 -5.29 -11.42
CA ASP A 26 2.89 -5.78 -12.75
C ASP A 26 3.52 -4.94 -13.86
N LEU A 27 3.42 -3.61 -13.76
CA LEU A 27 4.01 -2.70 -14.75
C LEU A 27 5.53 -2.79 -14.80
N ALA A 28 6.19 -2.91 -13.64
CA ALA A 28 7.65 -3.06 -13.57
C ALA A 28 8.11 -4.37 -14.23
N ARG A 29 7.41 -5.48 -13.95
CA ARG A 29 7.67 -6.79 -14.57
C ARG A 29 7.52 -6.72 -16.09
N ASP A 30 6.43 -6.14 -16.56
CA ASP A 30 6.11 -6.11 -17.98
C ASP A 30 7.11 -5.23 -18.75
N LEU A 31 7.51 -4.09 -18.17
CA LEU A 31 8.57 -3.25 -18.73
C LEU A 31 9.92 -3.98 -18.77
N ARG A 32 10.34 -4.63 -17.66
CA ARG A 32 11.60 -5.41 -17.63
C ARG A 32 11.62 -6.53 -18.66
N LYS A 33 10.48 -7.21 -18.82
CA LYS A 33 10.33 -8.25 -19.84
C LYS A 33 10.55 -7.70 -21.25
N GLU A 34 9.99 -6.53 -21.57
CA GLU A 34 10.17 -5.91 -22.89
C GLU A 34 11.58 -5.39 -23.11
N LEU A 35 12.17 -4.70 -22.12
CA LEU A 35 13.55 -4.20 -22.18
C LEU A 35 14.57 -5.33 -22.44
N ARG A 36 14.39 -6.48 -21.78
CA ARG A 36 15.21 -7.67 -22.03
C ARG A 36 14.96 -8.25 -23.43
N LYS A 37 13.71 -8.33 -23.87
CA LYS A 37 13.35 -8.87 -25.20
C LYS A 37 13.97 -8.05 -26.33
N SER A 38 14.09 -6.73 -26.16
CA SER A 38 14.68 -5.83 -27.14
C SER A 38 16.20 -5.69 -27.04
N ASN A 39 16.87 -6.39 -26.10
CA ASN A 39 18.29 -6.16 -25.76
C ASN A 39 18.57 -4.66 -25.54
N PHE A 40 17.72 -4.00 -24.75
CA PHE A 40 17.77 -2.54 -24.60
C PHE A 40 19.04 -2.05 -23.89
N ASP A 41 19.69 -2.91 -23.11
CA ASP A 41 21.03 -2.70 -22.56
C ASP A 41 22.05 -2.38 -23.67
N LYS A 42 21.96 -3.03 -24.83
CA LYS A 42 22.82 -2.74 -25.99
C LYS A 42 22.39 -1.51 -26.76
N VAL A 43 21.10 -1.19 -26.74
CA VAL A 43 20.60 0.05 -27.34
C VAL A 43 21.18 1.25 -26.58
N VAL A 44 21.14 1.24 -25.25
CA VAL A 44 21.63 2.38 -24.45
C VAL A 44 23.14 2.57 -24.55
N GLU A 45 23.93 1.51 -24.70
CA GLU A 45 25.38 1.59 -24.96
C GLU A 45 25.71 2.37 -26.25
N ALA A 46 24.80 2.39 -27.23
CA ALA A 46 24.98 3.06 -28.51
C ALA A 46 24.39 4.49 -28.55
N LEU A 47 23.62 4.90 -27.55
CA LEU A 47 22.97 6.20 -27.50
C LEU A 47 23.87 7.26 -26.85
N PRO A 48 24.03 8.47 -27.44
CA PRO A 48 24.86 9.53 -26.87
C PRO A 48 24.11 10.35 -25.81
N PHE A 49 23.28 9.72 -24.98
CA PHE A 49 22.41 10.38 -24.00
C PHE A 49 22.80 9.97 -22.58
N LYS A 50 23.26 10.95 -21.78
CA LYS A 50 23.67 10.77 -20.38
C LYS A 50 22.55 10.27 -19.47
N GLU A 51 21.29 10.42 -19.89
CA GLU A 51 20.11 9.94 -19.19
C GLU A 51 20.14 8.42 -19.00
N PHE A 52 20.92 7.68 -19.81
CA PHE A 52 21.09 6.24 -19.70
C PHE A 52 22.35 5.79 -18.96
N ASP A 53 23.17 6.71 -18.42
CA ASP A 53 24.40 6.36 -17.69
C ASP A 53 24.13 5.40 -16.52
N ASN A 54 22.96 5.52 -15.90
CA ASN A 54 22.51 4.67 -14.78
C ASN A 54 21.44 3.65 -15.19
N TYR A 55 21.47 3.17 -16.45
CA TYR A 55 20.47 2.22 -16.93
C TYR A 55 20.45 0.92 -16.12
N SER A 56 21.62 0.40 -15.73
CA SER A 56 21.73 -0.83 -14.93
C SER A 56 21.02 -0.68 -13.58
N GLU A 57 21.27 0.43 -12.89
CA GLU A 57 20.65 0.77 -11.61
C GLU A 57 19.13 0.97 -11.76
N CYS A 58 18.70 1.61 -12.85
CA CYS A 58 17.28 1.76 -13.18
C CYS A 58 16.61 0.40 -13.40
N TYR A 59 17.25 -0.46 -14.19
CA TYR A 59 16.75 -1.81 -14.45
C TYR A 59 16.64 -2.60 -13.15
N GLU A 60 17.67 -2.60 -12.29
CA GLU A 60 17.62 -3.29 -11.00
C GLU A 60 16.56 -2.72 -10.05
N CYS A 61 16.34 -1.40 -10.05
CA CYS A 61 15.24 -0.77 -9.32
C CYS A 61 13.88 -1.33 -9.76
N LEU A 62 13.64 -1.46 -11.08
CA LEU A 62 12.43 -2.11 -11.60
C LEU A 62 12.29 -3.55 -11.07
N GLY A 63 13.40 -4.28 -10.92
CA GLY A 63 13.40 -5.65 -10.36
C GLY A 63 13.01 -5.65 -8.87
N GLY A 64 13.45 -4.65 -8.12
CA GLY A 64 12.99 -4.41 -6.76
C GLY A 64 11.48 -4.14 -6.68
N LEU A 65 10.95 -3.34 -7.61
CA LEU A 65 9.51 -3.02 -7.67
C LEU A 65 8.63 -4.25 -7.93
N GLU A 66 9.08 -5.22 -8.72
CA GLU A 66 8.35 -6.49 -8.95
C GLU A 66 8.02 -7.22 -7.64
N ASN A 67 8.87 -7.06 -6.62
CA ASN A 67 8.75 -7.74 -5.32
C ASN A 67 7.87 -7.01 -4.30
N LEU A 68 7.32 -5.83 -4.61
CA LEU A 68 6.56 -5.01 -3.66
C LEU A 68 5.13 -5.51 -3.36
N ARG A 69 4.79 -6.75 -3.72
CA ARG A 69 3.46 -7.31 -3.50
C ARG A 69 3.12 -7.51 -2.03
N CYS A 70 1.83 -7.42 -1.72
CA CYS A 70 1.31 -7.53 -0.37
C CYS A 70 0.04 -8.39 -0.35
N GLU A 71 -0.09 -9.25 0.67
CA GLU A 71 -1.27 -10.13 0.86
C GLU A 71 -2.38 -9.48 1.72
N GLY A 72 -2.17 -8.22 2.14
CA GLY A 72 -3.15 -7.46 2.91
C GLY A 72 -2.69 -7.13 4.33
N CYS A 73 -3.32 -6.12 4.93
CA CYS A 73 -2.89 -5.58 6.22
C CYS A 73 -3.33 -6.40 7.44
N ARG A 74 -4.44 -7.16 7.33
CA ARG A 74 -4.94 -8.00 8.44
C ARG A 74 -4.37 -9.40 8.40
N ASP A 75 -4.53 -10.04 7.24
CA ASP A 75 -4.21 -11.46 7.05
C ASP A 75 -2.73 -11.68 6.65
N GLY A 76 -2.01 -10.61 6.32
CA GLY A 76 -0.60 -10.68 5.93
C GLY A 76 0.39 -10.64 7.09
N SER A 77 1.62 -11.09 6.83
CA SER A 77 2.74 -11.05 7.78
C SER A 77 3.03 -9.65 8.35
N ARG A 78 2.65 -8.59 7.62
CA ARG A 78 2.82 -7.19 8.02
C ARG A 78 2.07 -6.85 9.31
N ALA A 79 0.94 -7.48 9.59
CA ALA A 79 0.19 -7.26 10.83
C ALA A 79 1.04 -7.55 12.07
N LYS A 80 1.92 -8.56 11.99
CA LYS A 80 2.81 -8.99 13.08
C LYS A 80 3.83 -7.92 13.49
N PHE A 81 4.12 -6.96 12.60
CA PHE A 81 5.11 -5.90 12.81
C PHE A 81 4.48 -4.50 12.87
N CYS A 82 3.15 -4.41 12.85
CA CYS A 82 2.43 -3.14 12.88
C CYS A 82 1.89 -2.86 14.28
N HIS A 83 2.41 -1.83 14.94
CA HIS A 83 1.98 -1.42 16.28
C HIS A 83 0.47 -1.11 16.36
N ILE A 84 -0.12 -0.50 15.32
CA ILE A 84 -1.57 -0.28 15.24
C ILE A 84 -2.34 -1.60 15.26
N ALA A 85 -1.93 -2.57 14.44
CA ALA A 85 -2.61 -3.86 14.35
C ALA A 85 -2.49 -4.64 15.66
N GLN A 86 -1.29 -4.68 16.25
CA GLN A 86 -1.05 -5.31 17.54
C GLN A 86 -1.88 -4.66 18.66
N CYS A 87 -1.97 -3.32 18.68
CA CYS A 87 -2.78 -2.59 19.65
C CYS A 87 -4.28 -2.91 19.50
N ALA A 88 -4.81 -2.88 18.27
CA ALA A 88 -6.20 -3.23 18.03
C ALA A 88 -6.52 -4.68 18.41
N GLN A 89 -5.64 -5.63 18.07
CA GLN A 89 -5.78 -7.04 18.44
C GLN A 89 -5.76 -7.25 19.96
N LYS A 90 -4.86 -6.58 20.68
CA LYS A 90 -4.78 -6.65 22.15
C LYS A 90 -6.06 -6.15 22.83
N ASN A 91 -6.71 -5.15 22.26
CA ASN A 91 -7.97 -4.60 22.78
C ASN A 91 -9.21 -5.26 22.15
N GLU A 92 -9.01 -6.34 21.39
CA GLU A 92 -10.09 -7.07 20.70
C GLU A 92 -10.93 -6.21 19.74
N TYR A 93 -10.35 -5.11 19.24
CA TYR A 93 -11.03 -4.22 18.32
C TYR A 93 -11.07 -4.77 16.91
N GLN A 94 -12.23 -4.67 16.26
CA GLN A 94 -12.32 -4.89 14.83
C GLN A 94 -11.53 -3.84 14.07
N GLY A 95 -11.43 -2.62 14.56
CA GLY A 95 -10.60 -1.57 14.01
C GLY A 95 -10.50 -0.38 14.94
N CYS A 96 -9.58 0.54 14.65
CA CYS A 96 -9.36 1.70 15.53
C CYS A 96 -10.60 2.61 15.64
N TRP A 97 -11.61 2.46 14.78
CA TRP A 97 -12.88 3.16 14.88
C TRP A 97 -13.69 2.79 16.14
N GLU A 98 -13.36 1.66 16.79
CA GLU A 98 -13.96 1.25 18.09
C GLU A 98 -13.25 1.90 19.29
N CYS A 99 -12.05 2.44 19.11
CA CYS A 99 -11.32 3.13 20.16
C CYS A 99 -11.91 4.53 20.39
N GLY A 100 -12.17 4.92 21.64
CA GLY A 100 -12.68 6.27 21.97
C GLY A 100 -11.71 7.41 21.64
N GLU A 101 -10.41 7.11 21.50
CA GLU A 101 -9.32 8.08 21.43
C GLU A 101 -8.59 8.08 20.07
N PHE A 102 -9.13 7.41 19.05
CA PHE A 102 -8.40 7.24 17.79
C PHE A 102 -8.04 8.57 17.10
N GLU A 103 -8.84 9.63 17.31
CA GLU A 103 -8.63 10.93 16.66
C GLU A 103 -7.30 11.59 17.05
N THR A 104 -6.78 11.27 18.24
CA THR A 104 -5.53 11.81 18.78
C THR A 104 -4.44 10.75 18.90
N CYS A 105 -4.63 9.58 18.27
CA CYS A 105 -3.70 8.47 18.38
C CYS A 105 -2.36 8.75 17.69
N LYS A 106 -1.28 8.78 18.48
CA LYS A 106 0.09 9.04 17.98
C LYS A 106 0.64 7.91 17.12
N GLU A 107 0.09 6.70 17.22
CA GLU A 107 0.46 5.58 16.36
C GLU A 107 0.18 5.87 14.88
N PHE A 108 -0.66 6.86 14.56
CA PHE A 108 -0.94 7.26 13.17
C PHE A 108 0.10 8.21 12.56
N GLU A 109 1.06 8.73 13.33
CA GLU A 109 2.05 9.68 12.81
C GLU A 109 2.87 9.11 11.64
N PHE A 110 3.20 7.81 11.66
CA PHE A 110 3.95 7.18 10.56
C PHE A 110 3.16 7.09 9.24
N LEU A 111 1.83 7.20 9.29
CA LEU A 111 0.98 7.18 8.10
C LEU A 111 0.99 8.53 7.36
N LYS A 112 1.25 9.64 8.06
CA LYS A 112 1.11 11.01 7.53
C LYS A 112 1.94 11.29 6.27
N PRO A 113 3.20 10.85 6.13
CA PRO A 113 4.00 11.13 4.94
C PRO A 113 3.38 10.59 3.65
N LEU A 114 2.66 9.46 3.74
CA LEU A 114 2.06 8.79 2.58
C LEU A 114 0.55 9.08 2.44
N HIS A 115 -0.17 9.10 3.56
CA HIS A 115 -1.63 9.11 3.60
C HIS A 115 -2.24 10.39 4.17
N LYS A 116 -1.43 11.34 4.64
CA LYS A 116 -1.89 12.58 5.29
C LYS A 116 -2.92 12.28 6.40
N ASP A 117 -4.18 12.65 6.20
CA ASP A 117 -5.30 12.43 7.12
C ASP A 117 -6.34 11.42 6.59
N ALA A 118 -6.02 10.68 5.52
CA ALA A 118 -6.93 9.73 4.89
C ALA A 118 -7.42 8.66 5.86
N ASN A 119 -6.51 8.13 6.70
CA ASN A 119 -6.84 7.13 7.71
C ASN A 119 -7.89 7.68 8.70
N LEU A 120 -7.70 8.89 9.24
CA LEU A 120 -8.65 9.52 10.17
C LEU A 120 -10.00 9.79 9.53
N LYS A 121 -10.02 10.29 8.27
CA LYS A 121 -11.26 10.49 7.52
C LYS A 121 -12.03 9.18 7.31
N ASN A 122 -11.32 8.10 7.02
CA ASN A 122 -11.94 6.79 6.87
C ASN A 122 -12.43 6.23 8.20
N LEU A 123 -11.65 6.34 9.28
CA LEU A 123 -12.07 5.89 10.62
C LEU A 123 -13.35 6.58 11.09
N ARG A 124 -13.48 7.91 10.88
CA ARG A 124 -14.71 8.65 11.18
C ARG A 124 -15.90 8.11 10.39
N LYS A 125 -15.72 7.88 9.07
CA LYS A 125 -16.76 7.29 8.22
C LYS A 125 -17.16 5.89 8.66
N ILE A 126 -16.20 5.03 9.00
CA ILE A 126 -16.49 3.66 9.46
C ILE A 126 -17.24 3.70 10.79
N LYS A 127 -16.87 4.61 11.70
CA LYS A 127 -17.58 4.81 12.97
C LYS A 127 -19.01 5.29 12.78
N GLU A 128 -19.25 6.19 11.82
CA GLU A 128 -20.59 6.75 11.55
C GLU A 128 -21.49 5.83 10.72
N GLN A 129 -20.93 5.14 9.73
CA GLN A 129 -21.70 4.47 8.65
C GLN A 129 -21.52 2.95 8.65
N GLY A 130 -20.68 2.42 9.53
CA GLY A 130 -20.24 1.04 9.49
C GLY A 130 -19.29 0.74 8.33
N VAL A 131 -18.71 -0.46 8.35
CA VAL A 131 -17.75 -0.89 7.32
C VAL A 131 -18.40 -0.99 5.94
N GLU A 132 -19.63 -1.48 5.86
CA GLU A 132 -20.34 -1.61 4.57
C GLU A 132 -20.65 -0.23 3.95
N GLY A 133 -21.10 0.73 4.75
CA GLY A 133 -21.31 2.11 4.31
C GLY A 133 -20.02 2.75 3.80
N PHE A 134 -18.92 2.55 4.53
CA PHE A 134 -17.59 2.99 4.10
C PHE A 134 -17.17 2.36 2.75
N LEU A 135 -17.36 1.05 2.57
CA LEU A 135 -16.95 0.34 1.36
C LEU A 135 -17.75 0.77 0.12
N ASN A 136 -19.03 1.13 0.30
CA ASN A 136 -19.89 1.64 -0.78
C ASN A 136 -19.74 3.15 -1.02
N GLY A 137 -19.05 3.86 -0.11
CA GLY A 137 -18.86 5.30 -0.17
C GLY A 137 -17.52 5.73 -0.75
N LYS A 138 -17.29 7.04 -0.73
CA LYS A 138 -15.98 7.62 -1.04
C LYS A 138 -14.96 7.18 0.02
N ARG A 139 -13.86 6.58 -0.42
CA ARG A 139 -12.71 6.23 0.42
C ARG A 139 -11.57 7.21 0.19
N TYR A 140 -10.72 7.37 1.20
CA TYR A 140 -9.52 8.19 1.12
C TYR A 140 -8.29 7.30 1.18
N TRP A 141 -7.27 7.62 0.38
CA TRP A 141 -5.98 6.95 0.34
C TRP A 141 -4.87 7.99 0.42
#